data_AF-A0A7C9A4U0-F1
#
_entry.id   AF-A0A7C9A4U0-F1
#
_cell.length_a   1.000
_cell.length_b   1.000
_cell.length_c   1.000
_cell.angle_alpha   90.00
_cell.angle_beta   90.00
_cell.angle_gamma   90.00
#
_symmetry.space_group_name_H-M   'P 1'
#
loop_
_entity.id
_entity.type
_entity.pdbx_description
1 polymer ?
#
loop_
_entity_poly.entity_id
_entity_poly.type
_entity_poly.pdbx_seq_one_letter_code
_entity_poly.pdbx_strand_id
1 'polypeptide(L)'
;CSEMVMPVGWGTNNDSMFPPKKFDMQVFIKDCKHKYSVLPRPHWITTYYGGNDMKLILQKFGSNIIFSNGLKDPYSSAGVLENLSDSIVAVYTKNGTHCQDLS
;
A
#
# COMPACT_ATOMS: atom_id res chain seq x y z
N CYS A 1 9.82 7.44 -6.87
CA CYS A 1 10.54 7.58 -8.15
C CYS A 1 11.55 6.48 -8.43
N SER A 2 11.91 5.65 -7.45
CA SER A 2 12.65 4.40 -7.67
C SER A 2 11.70 3.22 -7.52
N GLU A 3 11.60 2.64 -6.33
CA GLU A 3 10.97 1.33 -6.10
C GLU A 3 9.52 1.44 -5.63
N MET A 4 9.22 2.38 -4.74
CA MET A 4 7.85 2.65 -4.29
C MET A 4 7.10 3.40 -5.39
N VAL A 5 6.33 2.64 -6.17
CA VAL A 5 5.38 3.15 -7.17
C VAL A 5 3.98 2.74 -6.73
N MET A 6 3.21 3.71 -6.22
CA MET A 6 1.85 3.50 -5.73
C MET A 6 0.86 4.12 -6.70
N PRO A 7 0.14 3.32 -7.51
CA PRO A 7 -0.81 3.83 -8.49
C PRO A 7 -2.10 4.29 -7.80
N VAL A 8 -2.14 5.53 -7.33
CA VAL A 8 -3.31 6.12 -6.67
C VAL A 8 -4.06 7.04 -7.62
N GLY A 9 -5.35 6.77 -7.79
CA GLY A 9 -6.31 7.63 -8.49
C GLY A 9 -7.62 7.71 -7.71
N TRP A 10 -8.46 8.69 -8.05
CA TRP A 10 -9.73 8.93 -7.34
C TRP A 10 -10.75 9.64 -8.24
N GLY A 11 -12.02 9.61 -7.83
CA GLY A 11 -13.08 10.43 -8.41
C GLY A 11 -13.55 10.01 -9.80
N THR A 12 -13.07 8.87 -10.33
CA THR A 12 -13.51 8.35 -11.63
C THR A 12 -14.90 7.72 -11.59
N ASN A 13 -15.39 7.38 -10.40
CA ASN A 13 -16.65 6.67 -10.18
C ASN A 13 -17.60 7.44 -9.24
N ASN A 14 -17.42 8.76 -9.08
CA ASN A 14 -18.14 9.59 -8.10
C ASN A 14 -18.04 9.08 -6.64
N ASP A 15 -16.94 8.40 -6.34
CA ASP A 15 -16.61 7.77 -5.06
C ASP A 15 -15.79 8.69 -4.13
N SER A 16 -15.48 9.90 -4.59
CA SER A 16 -14.73 10.89 -3.83
C SER A 16 -15.28 12.30 -4.08
N MET A 17 -15.06 13.23 -3.15
CA MET A 17 -15.39 14.65 -3.32
C MET A 17 -14.38 15.42 -4.19
N PHE A 18 -13.32 14.76 -4.68
CA PHE A 18 -12.28 15.39 -5.48
C PHE A 18 -12.56 15.24 -6.98
N PRO A 19 -12.11 16.19 -7.81
CA PRO A 19 -12.14 16.03 -9.26
C PRO A 19 -11.44 14.73 -9.70
N PRO A 20 -11.94 14.06 -10.76
CA PRO A 20 -11.40 12.80 -11.24
C PRO A 20 -9.92 12.95 -11.60
N LYS A 21 -9.08 12.08 -11.05
CA LYS A 21 -7.66 11.98 -11.39
C LYS A 21 -7.26 10.52 -11.51
N LYS A 22 -6.93 10.11 -12.73
CA LYS A 22 -6.36 8.78 -13.00
C LYS A 22 -4.85 8.81 -12.79
N PHE A 23 -4.30 7.71 -12.27
CA PHE A 23 -2.87 7.49 -12.27
C PHE A 23 -2.40 7.17 -13.69
N ASP A 24 -1.37 7.86 -14.17
CA ASP A 24 -0.73 7.61 -15.46
C ASP A 24 0.75 7.27 -15.24
N MET A 25 1.12 6.05 -15.58
CA MET A 25 2.48 5.55 -15.39
C MET A 25 3.50 6.25 -16.29
N GLN A 26 3.13 6.65 -17.50
CA GLN A 26 4.04 7.34 -18.42
C GLN A 26 4.34 8.75 -17.93
N VAL A 27 3.33 9.46 -17.42
CA VAL A 27 3.52 10.77 -16.78
C VAL A 27 4.42 10.62 -15.55
N PHE A 28 4.16 9.62 -14.70
CA PHE A 28 4.98 9.37 -13.52
C PHE A 28 6.46 9.07 -13.88
N ILE A 29 6.70 8.23 -14.90
CA ILE A 29 8.06 7.93 -15.40
C ILE A 29 8.75 9.20 -15.90
N LYS A 30 8.05 10.00 -16.72
CA LYS A 30 8.60 11.24 -17.27
C LYS A 30 8.97 12.23 -16.18
N ASP A 31 8.10 12.40 -15.18
CA ASP A 31 8.34 13.28 -14.05
C ASP A 31 9.54 12.83 -13.20
N CYS A 32 9.65 11.53 -12.93
CA CYS A 32 10.78 10.98 -12.18
C CYS A 32 12.10 11.14 -12.93
N LYS A 33 12.10 10.89 -14.25
CA LYS A 33 13.29 11.11 -15.09
C LYS A 33 13.67 12.59 -15.12
N HIS A 34 12.70 13.49 -15.24
CA HIS A 34 12.97 14.92 -15.29
C HIS A 34 13.52 15.47 -13.97
N LYS A 35 12.88 15.13 -12.84
CA LYS A 35 13.25 15.68 -11.52
C LYS A 35 14.51 15.06 -10.93
N TYR A 36 14.72 13.76 -11.17
CA TYR A 36 15.75 12.99 -10.46
C TYR A 36 16.68 12.20 -11.38
N SER A 37 16.46 12.21 -12.70
CA SER A 37 17.22 11.38 -13.65
C SER A 37 17.20 9.88 -13.35
N VAL A 38 16.13 9.44 -12.65
CA VAL A 38 15.89 8.03 -12.30
C VAL A 38 14.67 7.52 -13.04
N LEU A 39 14.74 6.28 -13.52
CA LEU A 39 13.59 5.53 -14.01
C LEU A 39 13.03 4.65 -12.88
N PRO A 40 11.74 4.75 -12.55
CA PRO A 40 11.14 3.92 -11.51
C PRO A 40 11.08 2.45 -11.94
N ARG A 41 11.14 1.55 -10.95
CA ARG A 41 11.02 0.09 -11.11
C ARG A 41 9.68 -0.36 -10.50
N PRO A 42 8.55 -0.24 -11.23
CA PRO A 42 7.21 -0.41 -10.66
C PRO A 42 6.96 -1.79 -10.05
N HIS A 43 7.59 -2.83 -10.59
CA HIS A 43 7.37 -4.20 -10.15
C HIS A 43 8.38 -4.67 -9.10
N TRP A 44 9.37 -3.85 -8.72
CA TRP A 44 10.43 -4.29 -7.81
C TRP A 44 9.87 -4.77 -6.46
N ILE A 45 9.01 -3.97 -5.83
CA ILE A 45 8.39 -4.31 -4.55
C ILE A 45 7.51 -5.56 -4.68
N THR A 46 6.69 -5.65 -5.73
CA THR A 46 5.80 -6.80 -5.93
C THR A 46 6.56 -8.09 -6.26
N THR A 47 7.70 -8.00 -6.94
CA THR A 47 8.57 -9.15 -7.22
C THR A 47 9.33 -9.58 -5.98
N TYR A 48 9.89 -8.63 -5.23
CA TYR A 48 10.77 -8.92 -4.10
C TYR A 48 9.99 -9.38 -2.86
N TYR A 49 8.86 -8.73 -2.55
CA TYR A 49 8.07 -8.99 -1.33
C TYR A 49 6.82 -9.83 -1.57
N GLY A 50 6.69 -10.46 -2.75
CA GLY A 50 5.64 -11.43 -3.02
C GLY A 50 4.35 -10.89 -3.65
N GLY A 51 4.17 -9.57 -3.73
CA GLY A 51 3.12 -8.94 -4.53
C GLY A 51 1.72 -9.47 -4.19
N ASN A 52 1.01 -10.00 -5.20
CA ASN A 52 -0.33 -10.56 -5.01
C ASN A 52 -0.34 -11.80 -4.10
N ASP A 53 0.78 -12.53 -4.02
CA ASP A 53 0.95 -13.71 -3.18
C ASP A 53 1.54 -13.37 -1.81
N MET A 54 1.71 -12.08 -1.46
CA MET A 54 2.33 -11.65 -0.21
C MET A 54 1.66 -12.29 1.02
N LYS A 55 0.33 -12.34 1.07
CA LYS A 55 -0.39 -12.98 2.19
C LYS A 55 -0.04 -14.46 2.32
N LEU A 56 -0.01 -15.19 1.19
CA LEU A 56 0.35 -16.60 1.15
C LEU A 56 1.81 -16.83 1.55
N ILE A 57 2.71 -15.97 1.08
CA ILE A 57 4.14 -16.03 1.41
C ILE A 57 4.38 -15.74 2.89
N LEU A 58 3.76 -14.68 3.43
CA LEU A 58 3.83 -14.36 4.86
C LEU A 58 3.23 -15.47 5.72
N GLN A 59 2.10 -16.04 5.32
CA GLN A 59 1.51 -17.18 6.02
C GLN A 59 2.43 -18.40 6.07
N LYS A 60 3.17 -18.69 4.99
CA LYS A 60 4.05 -19.87 4.90
C LYS A 60 5.43 -19.67 5.52
N PHE A 61 5.99 -18.47 5.42
CA PHE A 61 7.40 -18.21 5.71
C PHE A 61 7.64 -17.07 6.70
N GLY A 62 6.63 -16.28 7.02
CA GLY A 62 6.71 -15.23 8.02
C GLY A 62 6.40 -15.75 9.43
N SER A 63 6.81 -14.99 10.44
CA SER A 63 6.39 -15.18 11.83
C SER A 63 6.61 -13.90 12.63
N ASN A 64 5.91 -13.77 13.76
CA ASN A 64 6.09 -12.70 14.75
C ASN A 64 5.88 -11.28 14.18
N ILE A 65 4.76 -11.07 13.48
CA ILE A 65 4.39 -9.76 12.90
C ILE A 65 3.01 -9.36 13.40
N ILE A 66 2.86 -8.13 13.87
CA ILE A 66 1.57 -7.52 14.16
C ILE A 66 1.31 -6.46 13.08
N PHE A 67 0.20 -6.61 12.35
CA PHE A 67 -0.30 -5.59 11.44
C PHE A 67 -1.37 -4.75 12.14
N SER A 68 -0.99 -3.58 12.65
CA SER A 68 -1.93 -2.63 13.26
C SER A 68 -2.51 -1.66 12.22
N ASN A 69 -3.83 -1.44 12.25
CA ASN A 69 -4.51 -0.53 11.31
C ASN A 69 -5.61 0.30 12.00
N GLY A 70 -5.65 1.60 11.70
CA GLY A 70 -6.80 2.45 12.03
C GLY A 70 -7.78 2.52 10.86
N LEU A 71 -9.06 2.17 11.04
CA LEU A 71 -10.00 2.15 9.89
C LEU A 71 -10.43 3.54 9.40
N LYS A 72 -10.03 4.62 10.07
CA LYS A 72 -10.15 5.98 9.53
C LYS A 72 -8.93 6.41 8.71
N ASP A 73 -7.87 5.63 8.70
CA ASP A 73 -6.71 5.84 7.84
C ASP A 73 -7.00 5.32 6.43
N PRO A 74 -6.96 6.16 5.37
CA PRO A 74 -7.15 5.67 4.00
C PRO A 74 -6.18 4.56 3.60
N TYR A 75 -4.97 4.51 4.18
CA TYR A 75 -3.99 3.45 3.89
C TYR A 75 -4.40 2.08 4.41
N SER A 76 -5.33 1.99 5.38
CA SER A 76 -5.80 0.70 5.90
C SER A 76 -6.50 -0.16 4.85
N SER A 77 -7.02 0.47 3.78
CA SER A 77 -7.64 -0.23 2.64
C SER A 77 -6.67 -1.15 1.89
N ALA A 78 -5.37 -0.86 1.95
CA ALA A 78 -4.31 -1.66 1.35
C ALA A 78 -3.53 -2.50 2.39
N GLY A 79 -3.90 -2.43 3.67
CA GLY A 79 -3.25 -3.15 4.76
C GLY A 79 -3.71 -4.60 4.92
N VAL A 80 -3.13 -5.31 5.89
CA VAL A 80 -3.57 -6.64 6.32
C VAL A 80 -4.55 -6.49 7.49
N LEU A 81 -5.81 -6.86 7.27
CA LEU A 81 -6.91 -6.72 8.24
C LEU A 81 -7.43 -8.06 8.81
N GLU A 82 -6.74 -9.15 8.50
CA GLU A 82 -7.06 -10.50 8.97
C GLU A 82 -5.78 -11.21 9.42
N ASN A 83 -5.90 -12.12 10.39
CA ASN A 83 -4.77 -12.93 10.82
C ASN A 83 -4.33 -13.85 9.67
N LEU A 84 -3.02 -13.89 9.41
CA LEU A 84 -2.43 -14.78 8.39
C LEU A 84 -1.93 -16.08 9.00
N SER A 85 -1.54 -16.07 10.28
CA SER A 85 -1.17 -17.25 11.08
C SER A 85 -1.30 -16.95 12.58
N ASP A 86 -1.02 -17.92 13.44
CA ASP A 86 -1.03 -17.74 14.90
C ASP A 86 -0.02 -16.68 15.40
N SER A 87 1.04 -16.40 14.63
CA SER A 87 2.08 -15.42 14.95
C SER A 87 2.09 -14.20 14.03
N ILE A 88 1.20 -14.17 13.03
CA ILE A 88 1.01 -13.02 12.14
C ILE A 88 -0.43 -12.55 12.27
N VAL A 89 -0.63 -11.61 13.18
CA VAL A 89 -1.97 -11.16 13.61
C VAL A 89 -2.26 -9.76 13.11
N ALA A 90 -3.53 -9.50 12.80
CA ALA A 90 -4.04 -8.19 12.45
C ALA A 90 -4.84 -7.60 13.62
N VAL A 91 -4.55 -6.36 13.96
CA VAL A 91 -5.28 -5.60 14.99
C VAL A 91 -5.78 -4.32 14.35
N TYR A 92 -7.08 -4.05 14.43
CA TYR A 92 -7.62 -2.81 13.87
C TYR A 92 -8.66 -2.14 14.76
N THR A 93 -8.70 -0.81 14.68
CA THR A 93 -9.65 0.01 15.45
C THR A 93 -10.52 0.83 14.52
N LYS A 94 -11.84 0.76 14.71
CA LYS A 94 -12.82 1.47 13.87
C LYS A 94 -12.59 2.98 13.78
N ASN A 95 -12.17 3.59 14.88
CA ASN A 95 -11.91 5.03 14.97
C ASN A 95 -10.43 5.39 14.87
N GLY A 96 -9.55 4.40 14.72
CA GLY A 96 -8.10 4.62 14.69
C GLY A 96 -7.70 5.44 13.47
N THR A 97 -6.80 6.40 13.66
CA THR A 97 -6.14 7.14 12.59
C THR A 97 -4.79 6.50 12.24
N HIS A 98 -4.01 7.15 11.38
CA HIS A 98 -2.71 6.65 10.91
C HIS A 98 -1.75 6.38 12.07
N CYS A 99 -1.37 5.11 12.27
CA CYS A 99 -0.44 4.64 13.29
C CYS A 99 -0.70 5.19 14.70
N GLN A 100 -1.98 5.35 15.08
CA GLN A 100 -2.37 5.97 16.36
C GLN A 100 -1.90 5.19 17.60
N ASP A 101 -1.65 3.90 17.43
CA ASP A 101 -1.06 3.02 18.45
C ASP A 101 0.38 3.42 18.85
N LEU A 102 1.07 4.22 18.02
CA LEU A 102 2.43 4.71 18.28
C LEU A 102 2.51 6.19 18.68
N SER A 103 1.36 6.89 18.74
CA SER A 103 1.28 8.34 19.03
C SER A 103 0.91 8.65 20.47
#